data_AF-A0A6G3XPY5-F1
#
_entry.id   AF-A0A6G3XPY5-F1
#
_cell.length_a   1.000
_cell.length_b   1.000
_cell.length_c   1.000
_cell.angle_alpha   90.00
_cell.angle_beta   90.00
_cell.angle_gamma   90.00
#
_symmetry.space_group_name_H-M   'P 1'
#
loop_
_entity.id
_entity.type
_entity.pdbx_description
1 polymer ?
#
loop_
_entity_poly.entity_id
_entity_poly.type
_entity_poly.pdbx_seq_one_letter_code
_entity_poly.pdbx_strand_id
1 'polypeptide(L)'
;MSDPGNYAGSTDRSIGQLVASATAEMSALVHDEIALAKAEVRQDVKRGAIGSAAFIAAGVLLLFTMPMLSFAAAYGIHNLGLGLAWSFLIVAGAFILLAALIGFIGLRKFKKIKPPEKSIASAKQTAAVLQKAKPHPRPSIEAAAIIERSAVSGSSLAKKGVEGGSGKDADKVS
;
A
#
# COMPACT_ATOMS: atom_id res chain seq x y z
N MET A 1 57.31 -11.60 10.82
CA MET A 1 57.10 -10.16 10.58
C MET A 1 55.61 -9.97 10.38
N SER A 2 54.92 -9.49 11.40
CA SER A 2 53.49 -9.19 11.39
C SER A 2 53.26 -7.97 10.51
N ASP A 3 52.28 -8.00 9.59
CA ASP A 3 51.72 -6.76 9.09
C ASP A 3 50.41 -6.50 9.84
N PRO A 4 50.38 -5.52 10.75
CA PRO A 4 49.19 -5.14 11.48
C PRO A 4 48.41 -4.09 10.68
N GLY A 5 47.11 -4.30 10.53
CA GLY A 5 46.20 -3.16 10.60
C GLY A 5 45.60 -2.60 9.32
N ASN A 6 45.24 -3.41 8.32
CA ASN A 6 44.24 -2.97 7.34
C ASN A 6 42.80 -3.07 7.90
N TYR A 7 42.57 -2.40 9.03
CA TYR A 7 41.24 -2.06 9.57
C TYR A 7 41.05 -0.53 9.56
N ALA A 8 41.68 0.17 8.61
CA ALA A 8 41.49 1.60 8.41
C ALA A 8 40.14 1.86 7.74
N GLY A 9 39.06 1.86 8.53
CA GLY A 9 37.73 2.28 8.05
C GLY A 9 36.58 2.17 9.06
N SER A 10 36.81 1.72 10.30
CA SER A 10 35.73 1.30 11.20
C SER A 10 35.32 2.29 12.31
N THR A 11 35.86 3.52 12.40
CA THR A 11 35.54 4.39 13.57
C THR A 11 34.75 5.67 13.27
N ASP A 12 34.56 6.09 12.03
CA ASP A 12 33.75 7.30 11.74
C ASP A 12 32.87 7.11 10.52
N ARG A 13 31.92 6.15 10.59
CA ARG A 13 30.77 6.23 9.70
C ARG A 13 30.00 7.48 10.14
N SER A 14 30.06 8.52 9.31
CA SER A 14 29.40 9.79 9.65
C SER A 14 27.92 9.54 9.98
N ILE A 15 27.36 10.29 10.91
CA ILE A 15 25.94 10.21 11.28
C ILE A 15 25.04 10.32 10.02
N GLY A 16 25.48 11.08 9.02
CA GLY A 16 24.82 11.15 7.71
C GLY A 16 24.76 9.81 6.97
N GLN A 17 25.84 9.01 6.99
CA GLN A 17 25.86 7.68 6.39
C GLN A 17 25.02 6.66 7.16
N LEU A 18 24.94 6.75 8.50
CA LEU A 18 24.09 5.88 9.32
C LEU A 18 22.60 6.16 9.10
N VAL A 19 22.22 7.44 9.01
CA VAL A 19 20.84 7.85 8.71
C VAL A 19 20.48 7.48 7.27
N ALA A 20 21.40 7.66 6.32
CA ALA A 20 21.19 7.25 4.94
C ALA A 20 20.98 5.73 4.81
N SER A 21 21.78 4.90 5.51
CA SER A 21 21.61 3.45 5.48
C SER A 21 20.30 3.00 6.13
N ALA A 22 19.94 3.56 7.30
CA ALA A 22 18.68 3.24 7.96
C ALA A 22 17.45 3.63 7.12
N THR A 23 17.51 4.77 6.42
CA THR A 23 16.43 5.21 5.51
C THR A 23 16.34 4.32 4.28
N ALA A 24 17.47 3.83 3.76
CA ALA A 24 17.51 2.89 2.66
C ALA A 24 16.90 1.52 3.06
N GLU A 25 17.21 1.00 4.24
CA GLU A 25 16.62 -0.25 4.75
C GLU A 25 15.11 -0.13 4.97
N MET A 26 14.65 1.00 5.53
CA MET A 26 13.22 1.27 5.65
C MET A 26 12.53 1.35 4.29
N SER A 27 13.19 1.95 3.29
CA SER A 27 12.66 2.02 1.92
C SER A 27 12.60 0.65 1.26
N ALA A 28 13.57 -0.22 1.53
CA ALA A 28 13.57 -1.61 1.09
C ALA A 28 12.41 -2.42 1.70
N LEU A 29 12.20 -2.31 3.02
CA LEU A 29 11.08 -2.98 3.70
C LEU A 29 9.71 -2.56 3.15
N VAL A 30 9.52 -1.25 2.93
CA VAL A 30 8.26 -0.75 2.34
C VAL A 30 8.09 -1.26 0.91
N HIS A 31 9.17 -1.31 0.12
CA HIS A 31 9.12 -1.87 -1.23
C HIS A 31 8.74 -3.36 -1.22
N ASP A 32 9.29 -4.13 -0.28
CA ASP A 32 9.02 -5.56 -0.13
C ASP A 32 7.58 -5.83 0.30
N GLU A 33 7.05 -5.05 1.25
CA GLU A 33 5.65 -5.16 1.68
C GLU A 33 4.68 -4.83 0.53
N ILE A 34 5.00 -3.80 -0.27
CA ILE A 34 4.23 -3.46 -1.47
C ILE A 34 4.34 -4.58 -2.52
N ALA A 35 5.53 -5.15 -2.71
CA ALA A 35 5.76 -6.24 -3.65
C ALA A 35 4.95 -7.48 -3.26
N LEU A 36 4.90 -7.81 -1.97
CA LEU A 36 4.12 -8.90 -1.42
C LEU A 36 2.62 -8.65 -1.58
N ALA A 37 2.12 -7.49 -1.15
CA ALA A 37 0.71 -7.12 -1.31
C ALA A 37 0.28 -7.16 -2.79
N LYS A 38 1.16 -6.72 -3.69
CA LYS A 38 0.93 -6.81 -5.13
C LYS A 38 0.89 -8.25 -5.62
N ALA A 39 1.74 -9.14 -5.08
CA ALA A 39 1.71 -10.55 -5.41
C ALA A 39 0.41 -11.22 -4.93
N GLU A 40 -0.05 -10.91 -3.71
CA GLU A 40 -1.31 -11.43 -3.16
C GLU A 40 -2.51 -10.96 -3.98
N VAL A 41 -2.61 -9.65 -4.28
CA VAL A 41 -3.68 -9.11 -5.14
C VAL A 41 -3.66 -9.77 -6.53
N ARG A 42 -2.48 -9.98 -7.13
CA ARG A 42 -2.37 -10.70 -8.42
C ARG A 42 -2.85 -12.14 -8.31
N GLN A 43 -2.54 -12.82 -7.22
CA GLN A 43 -2.96 -14.19 -6.96
C GLN A 43 -4.48 -14.28 -6.76
N ASP A 44 -5.07 -13.35 -6.02
CA ASP A 44 -6.51 -13.27 -5.82
C ASP A 44 -7.25 -12.95 -7.11
N VAL A 45 -6.74 -12.01 -7.91
CA VAL A 45 -7.29 -11.72 -9.24
C VAL A 45 -7.20 -12.96 -10.14
N LYS A 46 -6.07 -13.67 -10.15
CA LYS A 46 -5.91 -14.89 -10.95
C LYS A 46 -6.88 -15.98 -10.52
N ARG A 47 -7.01 -16.22 -9.21
CA ARG A 47 -7.97 -17.19 -8.65
C ARG A 47 -9.41 -16.81 -8.97
N GLY A 48 -9.76 -15.53 -8.81
CA GLY A 48 -11.07 -14.99 -9.17
C GLY A 48 -11.37 -15.14 -10.66
N ALA A 49 -10.39 -14.88 -11.53
CA ALA A 49 -10.53 -15.04 -12.97
C ALA A 49 -10.72 -16.50 -13.41
N ILE A 50 -9.95 -17.43 -12.84
CA ILE A 50 -10.11 -18.87 -13.11
C ILE A 50 -11.45 -19.36 -12.56
N GLY A 51 -11.82 -18.92 -11.35
CA GLY A 51 -13.09 -19.28 -10.73
C GLY A 51 -14.31 -18.76 -11.51
N SER A 52 -14.23 -17.55 -12.08
CA SER A 52 -15.30 -16.97 -12.88
C SER A 52 -15.39 -17.55 -14.29
N ALA A 53 -14.31 -18.12 -14.84
CA ALA A 53 -14.31 -18.72 -16.17
C ALA A 53 -15.37 -19.81 -16.33
N ALA A 54 -15.54 -20.69 -15.32
CA ALA A 54 -16.56 -21.73 -15.33
C ALA A 54 -17.98 -21.15 -15.34
N PHE A 55 -18.23 -20.08 -14.58
CA PHE A 55 -19.54 -19.41 -14.55
C PHE A 55 -19.85 -18.70 -15.87
N ILE A 56 -18.85 -18.08 -16.51
CA ILE A 56 -19.01 -17.48 -17.83
C ILE A 56 -19.33 -18.56 -18.86
N ALA A 57 -18.58 -19.67 -18.88
CA ALA A 57 -18.82 -20.80 -19.78
C ALA A 57 -20.21 -21.41 -19.56
N ALA A 58 -20.62 -21.63 -18.30
CA ALA A 58 -21.95 -22.10 -17.96
C ALA A 58 -23.04 -21.11 -18.40
N GLY A 59 -22.82 -19.82 -18.21
CA GLY A 59 -23.74 -18.77 -18.66
C GLY A 59 -23.92 -18.76 -20.17
N VAL A 60 -22.83 -18.91 -20.93
CA VAL A 60 -22.88 -19.03 -22.40
C VAL A 60 -23.64 -20.29 -22.82
N LEU A 61 -23.33 -21.44 -22.23
CA LEU A 61 -24.04 -22.69 -22.54
C LEU A 61 -25.54 -22.60 -22.22
N LEU A 62 -25.92 -21.98 -21.09
CA LEU A 62 -27.33 -21.74 -20.76
C LEU A 62 -27.99 -20.81 -21.78
N LEU A 63 -27.30 -19.75 -22.21
CA LEU A 63 -27.81 -18.84 -23.25
C LEU A 63 -28.06 -19.56 -24.57
N PHE A 64 -27.16 -20.44 -25.01
CA PHE A 64 -27.34 -21.25 -26.22
C PHE A 64 -28.42 -22.33 -26.06
N THR A 65 -28.61 -22.85 -24.85
CA THR A 65 -29.66 -23.85 -24.57
C THR A 65 -31.05 -23.22 -24.53
N MET A 66 -31.14 -21.94 -24.19
CA MET A 66 -32.40 -21.19 -24.03
C MET A 66 -33.35 -21.29 -25.24
N PRO A 67 -32.93 -21.05 -26.50
CA PRO A 67 -33.81 -21.24 -27.66
C PRO A 67 -34.27 -22.69 -27.83
N MET A 68 -33.40 -23.69 -27.58
CA MET A 68 -33.81 -25.10 -27.65
C MET A 68 -34.84 -25.45 -26.60
N LEU A 69 -34.68 -24.95 -25.37
CA LEU A 69 -35.67 -25.13 -24.32
C LEU A 69 -37.01 -24.47 -24.68
N SER A 70 -36.98 -23.29 -25.33
CA SER A 70 -38.19 -22.64 -25.85
C SER A 70 -38.94 -23.52 -26.84
N PHE A 71 -38.24 -24.09 -27.84
CA PHE A 71 -38.83 -24.99 -28.81
C PHE A 71 -39.41 -26.24 -28.14
N ALA A 72 -38.61 -26.90 -27.29
CA ALA A 72 -39.05 -28.11 -26.59
C ALA A 72 -40.32 -27.86 -25.74
N ALA A 73 -40.36 -26.75 -24.99
CA ALA A 73 -41.51 -26.37 -24.19
C ALA A 73 -42.73 -26.04 -25.06
N ALA A 74 -42.55 -25.28 -26.16
CA ALA A 74 -43.64 -24.92 -27.05
C ALA A 74 -44.26 -26.16 -27.74
N TYR A 75 -43.43 -27.08 -28.22
CA TYR A 75 -43.91 -28.35 -28.77
C TYR A 75 -44.56 -29.25 -27.70
N GLY A 76 -44.02 -29.26 -26.48
CA GLY A 76 -44.62 -29.96 -25.35
C GLY A 76 -46.04 -29.47 -25.04
N ILE A 77 -46.23 -28.14 -25.01
CA ILE A 77 -47.56 -27.53 -24.81
C ILE A 77 -48.47 -27.78 -26.01
N HIS A 78 -47.93 -27.72 -27.23
CA HIS A 78 -48.70 -27.99 -28.44
C HIS A 78 -49.29 -29.41 -28.44
N ASN A 79 -48.55 -30.40 -27.95
CA ASN A 79 -49.02 -31.79 -27.82
C ASN A 79 -50.21 -31.95 -26.86
N LEU A 80 -50.53 -30.92 -26.04
CA LEU A 80 -51.73 -30.90 -25.20
C LEU A 80 -52.99 -30.41 -25.96
N GLY A 81 -52.87 -30.15 -27.27
CA GLY A 81 -53.97 -29.71 -28.13
C GLY A 81 -54.06 -28.18 -28.33
N LEU A 82 -53.12 -27.41 -27.75
CA LEU A 82 -53.06 -25.96 -27.98
C LEU A 82 -52.44 -25.65 -29.35
N GLY A 83 -52.91 -24.57 -29.99
CA GLY A 83 -52.30 -24.09 -31.22
C GLY A 83 -50.81 -23.74 -31.03
N LEU A 84 -49.99 -23.97 -32.06
CA LEU A 84 -48.54 -23.78 -31.97
C LEU A 84 -48.18 -22.32 -31.62
N ALA A 85 -48.87 -21.35 -32.22
CA ALA A 85 -48.66 -19.92 -31.94
C ALA A 85 -48.91 -19.56 -30.45
N TRP A 86 -50.02 -20.06 -29.88
CA TRP A 86 -50.35 -19.85 -28.46
C TRP A 86 -49.34 -20.52 -27.54
N SER A 87 -48.82 -21.68 -27.93
CA SER A 87 -47.80 -22.41 -27.17
C SER A 87 -46.51 -21.59 -27.06
N PHE A 88 -46.02 -21.02 -28.16
CA PHE A 88 -44.86 -20.11 -28.13
C PHE A 88 -45.13 -18.85 -27.31
N LEU A 89 -46.33 -18.27 -27.41
CA LEU A 89 -46.69 -17.07 -26.65
C LEU A 89 -46.66 -17.32 -25.13
N ILE A 90 -47.18 -18.47 -24.68
CA ILE A 90 -47.17 -18.87 -23.27
C ILE A 90 -45.72 -19.05 -22.77
N VAL A 91 -44.88 -19.75 -23.53
CA VAL A 91 -43.47 -19.97 -23.17
C VAL A 91 -42.69 -18.65 -23.12
N ALA A 92 -42.91 -17.78 -24.10
CA ALA A 92 -42.30 -16.44 -24.12
C ALA A 92 -42.75 -15.60 -22.91
N GLY A 93 -44.06 -15.61 -22.60
CA GLY A 93 -44.61 -14.96 -21.41
C GLY A 93 -44.00 -15.49 -20.12
N ALA A 94 -43.83 -16.81 -20.01
CA ALA A 94 -43.19 -17.43 -18.85
C ALA A 94 -41.74 -16.98 -18.66
N PHE A 95 -40.95 -16.89 -19.74
CA PHE A 95 -39.58 -16.38 -19.66
C PHE A 95 -39.52 -14.89 -19.30
N ILE A 96 -40.43 -14.06 -19.81
CA ILE A 96 -40.51 -12.64 -19.43
C ILE A 96 -40.81 -12.51 -17.93
N LEU A 97 -41.78 -13.27 -17.42
CA LEU A 97 -42.11 -13.26 -16.00
C LEU A 97 -40.93 -13.72 -15.13
N LEU A 98 -40.25 -14.79 -15.54
CA LEU A 98 -39.06 -15.29 -14.85
C LEU A 98 -37.93 -14.24 -14.87
N ALA A 99 -37.66 -13.61 -16.02
CA ALA A 99 -36.66 -12.57 -16.16
C ALA A 99 -37.00 -11.34 -15.30
N ALA A 100 -38.27 -10.92 -15.25
CA ALA A 100 -38.72 -9.83 -14.39
C ALA A 100 -38.51 -10.15 -12.90
N LEU A 101 -38.81 -11.39 -12.46
CA LEU A 101 -38.61 -11.82 -11.08
C LEU A 101 -37.12 -11.81 -10.69
N ILE A 102 -36.27 -12.43 -11.52
CA ILE A 102 -34.82 -12.47 -11.29
C ILE A 102 -34.23 -11.06 -11.31
N GLY A 103 -34.61 -10.24 -12.29
CA GLY A 103 -34.19 -8.84 -12.40
C GLY A 103 -34.61 -8.01 -11.19
N PHE A 104 -35.83 -8.20 -10.69
CA PHE A 104 -36.32 -7.52 -9.49
C PHE A 104 -35.55 -7.92 -8.22
N ILE A 105 -35.27 -9.21 -8.03
CA ILE A 105 -34.46 -9.71 -6.91
C ILE A 105 -33.04 -9.16 -7.01
N GLY A 106 -32.44 -9.19 -8.20
CA GLY A 106 -31.13 -8.61 -8.48
C GLY A 106 -31.09 -7.13 -8.12
N LEU A 107 -32.04 -6.34 -8.62
CA LEU A 107 -32.13 -4.91 -8.34
C LEU A 107 -32.29 -4.61 -6.85
N ARG A 108 -33.09 -5.42 -6.12
CA ARG A 108 -33.21 -5.30 -4.65
C ARG A 108 -31.92 -5.63 -3.92
N LYS A 109 -31.16 -6.64 -4.37
CA LYS A 109 -29.85 -6.97 -3.77
C LYS A 109 -28.84 -5.88 -4.05
N PHE A 110 -28.73 -5.39 -5.28
CA PHE A 110 -27.81 -4.30 -5.64
C PHE A 110 -28.12 -3.01 -4.90
N LYS A 111 -29.39 -2.64 -4.74
CA LYS A 111 -29.80 -1.46 -3.96
C LYS A 111 -29.43 -1.54 -2.48
N LYS A 112 -29.21 -2.74 -1.93
CA LYS A 112 -28.78 -2.93 -0.53
C LYS A 112 -27.26 -2.83 -0.35
N ILE A 113 -26.49 -2.90 -1.44
CA ILE A 113 -25.03 -2.76 -1.39
C ILE A 113 -24.73 -1.26 -1.30
N LYS A 114 -24.54 -0.77 -0.07
CA LYS A 114 -24.03 0.59 0.14
C LYS A 114 -22.55 0.63 -0.24
N PRO A 115 -22.07 1.71 -0.90
CA PRO A 115 -20.63 1.89 -1.10
C PRO A 115 -19.91 1.82 0.26
N PRO A 116 -18.66 1.32 0.33
CA PRO A 116 -17.92 1.20 1.58
C PRO A 116 -17.45 2.59 2.05
N GLU A 117 -18.39 3.41 2.54
CA GLU A 117 -18.17 4.81 2.92
C GLU A 117 -17.08 4.94 3.99
N LYS A 118 -17.03 4.01 4.96
CA LYS A 118 -15.99 3.98 5.98
C LYS A 118 -14.60 3.77 5.38
N SER A 119 -14.45 2.82 4.46
CA SER A 119 -13.15 2.56 3.81
C SER A 119 -12.71 3.74 2.93
N ILE A 120 -13.64 4.37 2.22
CA ILE A 120 -13.36 5.56 1.40
C ILE A 120 -12.99 6.76 2.28
N ALA A 121 -13.71 6.97 3.39
CA ALA A 121 -13.43 8.04 4.34
C ALA A 121 -12.06 7.85 5.02
N SER A 122 -11.75 6.65 5.49
CA SER A 122 -10.44 6.32 6.07
C SER A 122 -9.32 6.51 5.05
N ALA A 123 -9.48 6.05 3.81
CA ALA A 123 -8.48 6.26 2.76
C ALA A 123 -8.23 7.75 2.47
N LYS A 124 -9.29 8.57 2.41
CA LYS A 124 -9.20 10.01 2.22
C LYS A 124 -8.54 10.73 3.40
N GLN A 125 -8.86 10.32 4.63
CA GLN A 125 -8.23 10.86 5.83
C GLN A 125 -6.73 10.56 5.85
N THR A 126 -6.34 9.31 5.56
CA THR A 126 -4.92 8.92 5.46
C THR A 126 -4.19 9.73 4.39
N ALA A 127 -4.78 9.88 3.20
CA ALA A 127 -4.20 10.71 2.14
C ALA A 127 -4.06 12.19 2.53
N ALA A 128 -5.07 12.74 3.21
CA ALA A 128 -5.05 14.13 3.67
C ALA A 128 -3.96 14.39 4.74
N VAL A 129 -3.77 13.45 5.67
CA VAL A 129 -2.71 13.53 6.68
C VAL A 129 -1.32 13.47 6.02
N LEU A 130 -1.14 12.57 5.06
CA LEU A 130 0.13 12.42 4.32
C LEU A 130 0.45 13.64 3.46
N GLN A 131 -0.55 14.29 2.86
CA GLN A 131 -0.34 15.54 2.09
C GLN A 131 -0.02 16.75 2.99
N LYS A 132 -0.58 16.80 4.21
CA LYS A 132 -0.31 17.88 5.18
C LYS A 132 1.03 17.75 5.88
N ALA A 133 1.58 16.53 5.95
CA ALA A 133 2.92 16.29 6.42
C ALA A 133 3.95 16.80 5.39
N LYS A 134 4.19 18.12 5.35
CA LYS A 134 5.41 18.65 4.73
C LYS A 134 6.62 18.01 5.43
N PRO A 135 7.67 17.58 4.69
CA PRO A 135 8.94 17.24 5.30
C PRO A 135 9.44 18.48 6.04
N HIS A 136 9.39 18.46 7.37
CA HIS A 136 9.91 19.54 8.18
C HIS A 136 11.44 19.41 8.13
N PRO A 137 12.17 20.37 7.54
CA PRO A 137 13.61 20.43 7.75
C PRO A 137 13.79 20.66 9.25
N ARG A 138 14.39 19.70 9.95
CA ARG A 138 14.81 19.92 11.34
C ARG A 138 15.63 21.21 11.34
N PRO A 139 15.25 22.25 12.10
CA PRO A 139 16.08 23.43 12.19
C PRO A 139 17.42 22.98 12.77
N SER A 140 18.49 23.13 11.99
CA SER A 140 19.89 22.95 12.37
C SER A 140 20.34 23.86 13.54
N ILE A 141 19.40 24.52 14.20
CA ILE A 141 19.57 25.44 15.33
C ILE A 141 20.04 24.70 16.58
N GLU A 142 19.60 23.46 16.82
CA GLU A 142 20.12 22.67 17.96
C GLU A 142 21.56 22.22 17.73
N ALA A 143 21.91 21.82 16.51
CA ALA A 143 23.28 21.42 16.17
C ALA A 143 24.25 22.61 16.20
N ALA A 144 23.83 23.79 15.73
CA ALA A 144 24.63 25.02 15.75
C ALA A 144 24.80 25.59 17.18
N ALA A 145 23.74 25.57 18.01
CA ALA A 145 23.80 26.06 19.38
C ALA A 145 24.69 25.20 20.30
N ILE A 146 24.79 23.89 20.03
CA ILE A 146 25.70 22.99 20.74
C ILE A 146 27.17 23.29 20.38
N ILE A 147 27.48 23.62 19.13
CA ILE A 147 28.84 23.98 18.68
C ILE A 147 29.28 25.32 19.26
N GLU A 148 28.39 26.32 19.31
CA GLU A 148 28.69 27.65 19.85
C GLU A 148 28.95 27.63 21.37
N ARG A 149 28.15 26.85 22.12
CA ARG A 149 28.35 26.64 23.58
C ARG A 149 29.65 25.90 23.89
N SER A 150 30.11 25.04 22.98
CA SER A 150 31.38 24.30 23.10
C SER A 150 32.60 25.19 22.82
N ALA A 151 32.51 26.09 21.84
CA ALA A 151 33.58 27.02 21.49
C ALA A 151 33.82 28.09 22.58
N VAL A 152 32.77 28.55 23.26
CA VAL A 152 32.89 29.53 24.35
C VAL A 152 33.51 28.94 25.63
N SER A 153 33.32 27.64 25.87
CA SER A 153 33.90 26.95 27.03
C SER A 153 35.40 26.67 26.86
N GLY A 154 35.88 26.49 25.62
CA GLY A 154 37.28 26.22 25.30
C GLY A 154 38.22 27.43 25.45
N SER A 155 37.73 28.65 25.19
CA SER A 155 38.58 29.86 25.25
C SER A 155 38.87 30.32 26.68
N SER A 156 37.99 30.01 27.64
CA SER A 156 38.21 30.35 29.06
C SER A 156 39.31 29.51 29.73
N LEU A 157 39.52 28.28 29.25
CA LEU A 157 40.60 27.40 29.73
C LEU A 157 41.96 27.74 29.10
N ALA A 158 41.98 28.19 27.84
CA ALA A 158 43.21 28.61 27.16
C ALA A 158 43.82 29.89 27.75
N LYS A 159 42.98 30.83 28.27
CA LYS A 159 43.47 32.09 28.85
C LYS A 159 44.10 31.92 30.24
N LYS A 160 43.78 30.84 30.97
CA LYS A 160 44.30 30.59 32.34
C LYS A 160 45.67 29.90 32.36
N GLY A 161 46.16 29.41 31.21
CA GLY A 161 47.45 28.73 31.11
C GLY A 161 48.65 29.61 30.73
N VAL A 162 48.43 30.88 30.34
CA VAL A 162 49.48 31.74 29.76
C VAL A 162 50.10 32.73 30.77
N GLU A 163 49.46 32.98 31.92
CA GLU A 163 50.00 33.92 32.94
C GLU A 163 50.90 33.28 34.02
N GLY A 164 51.25 31.99 33.90
CA GLY A 164 51.88 31.22 34.98
C GLY A 164 53.41 31.00 34.92
N GLY A 165 54.14 31.48 33.89
CA GLY A 165 55.52 31.03 33.71
C GLY A 165 56.43 31.99 32.97
N SER A 166 56.94 33.02 33.65
CA SER A 166 58.27 33.58 33.35
C SER A 166 58.74 34.50 34.48
N GLY A 167 59.89 34.19 35.08
CA GLY A 167 60.74 35.19 35.72
C GLY A 167 61.03 35.00 37.21
N LYS A 168 62.00 34.12 37.54
CA LYS A 168 63.16 34.42 38.38
C LYS A 168 63.86 33.12 38.78
N ASP A 169 65.02 32.87 38.21
CA ASP A 169 66.13 32.19 38.88
C ASP A 169 67.42 32.61 38.16
N ALA A 170 67.85 33.81 38.52
CA ALA A 170 69.22 34.24 38.43
C ALA A 170 69.52 34.96 39.75
N ASP A 171 70.66 34.63 40.34
CA ASP A 171 71.34 35.33 41.43
C ASP A 171 71.14 34.80 42.88
N LYS A 172 72.02 33.87 43.31
CA LYS A 172 72.74 33.91 44.62
C LYS A 172 73.78 32.77 44.71
N VAL A 173 75.06 33.07 44.54
CA VAL A 173 76.11 33.17 45.58
C VAL A 173 76.25 31.93 46.48
N SER A 174 77.30 31.12 46.24
CA SER A 174 78.46 30.95 47.13
C SER A 174 79.45 29.93 46.57
#